data_AF-A0A843TDI7-F1
#
_entry.id   AF-A0A843TDI7-F1
#
_cell.length_a   1.000
_cell.length_b   1.000
_cell.length_c   1.000
_cell.angle_alpha   90.00
_cell.angle_beta   90.00
_cell.angle_gamma   90.00
#
_symmetry.space_group_name_H-M   'P 1'
#
loop_
_entity.id
_entity.type
_entity.pdbx_description
1 polymer ?
#
loop_
_entity_poly.entity_id
_entity_poly.type
_entity_poly.pdbx_seq_one_letter_code
_entity_poly.pdbx_strand_id
1 'polypeptide(L)'
;NLLVNGANGARVPLAQVAHITSEEGPAEVSRENGRRRVTVEVNVRGRDIGSFVEEAQRRVAEGVTLPPGYTLDWGGMYEHLESGRRRLMVVVPMTFAVIFVLLFMAFNSIKQAVLVFTGIPFAITGGILALLLRGLHFSMSAGVGFIALFGIAVLNGVVLVTFINQLRTRGRSIG
;
A
#
# COMPACT_ATOMS: atom_id res chain seq x y z
N ASN A 1 -31.52 -29.46 -41.86
CA ASN A 1 -31.81 -28.97 -43.23
C ASN A 1 -32.47 -27.59 -43.21
N LEU A 2 -31.71 -26.55 -42.89
CA LEU A 2 -32.16 -25.17 -43.06
C LEU A 2 -32.18 -24.84 -44.57
N LEU A 3 -33.26 -24.27 -45.07
CA LEU A 3 -33.37 -23.82 -46.46
C LEU A 3 -33.05 -22.33 -46.55
N VAL A 4 -32.25 -21.94 -47.54
CA VAL A 4 -31.93 -20.54 -47.84
C VAL A 4 -32.41 -20.17 -49.24
N ASN A 5 -32.77 -18.91 -49.45
CA ASN A 5 -33.25 -18.42 -50.75
C ASN A 5 -32.04 -18.08 -51.64
N GLY A 6 -31.95 -18.71 -52.81
CA GLY A 6 -31.01 -18.33 -53.85
C GLY A 6 -31.45 -17.06 -54.57
N ALA A 7 -30.52 -16.42 -55.28
CA ALA A 7 -30.76 -15.17 -56.02
C ALA A 7 -31.94 -15.27 -57.02
N ASN A 8 -32.27 -16.49 -57.46
CA ASN A 8 -33.28 -16.82 -58.45
C ASN A 8 -34.64 -17.16 -57.79
N GLY A 9 -34.79 -16.97 -56.47
CA GLY A 9 -35.98 -17.37 -55.70
C GLY A 9 -36.06 -18.87 -55.37
N ALA A 10 -35.10 -19.68 -55.85
CA ALA A 10 -35.03 -21.11 -55.55
C ALA A 10 -34.65 -21.36 -54.08
N ARG A 11 -35.26 -22.37 -53.44
CA ARG A 11 -34.90 -22.78 -52.07
C ARG A 11 -33.82 -23.86 -52.12
N VAL A 12 -32.65 -23.57 -51.58
CA VAL A 12 -31.48 -24.46 -51.59
C VAL A 12 -31.14 -24.84 -50.14
N PRO A 13 -30.86 -26.13 -49.83
CA PRO A 13 -30.36 -26.52 -48.52
C PRO A 13 -29.03 -25.83 -48.18
N LEU A 14 -28.90 -25.29 -46.96
CA LEU A 14 -27.68 -24.61 -46.49
C LEU A 14 -26.42 -25.49 -46.62
N ALA A 15 -26.58 -26.82 -46.48
CA ALA A 15 -25.49 -27.78 -46.63
C ALA A 15 -24.91 -27.89 -48.06
N GLN A 16 -25.61 -27.38 -49.09
CA GLN A 16 -25.10 -27.36 -50.48
C GLN A 16 -24.23 -26.13 -50.78
N VAL A 17 -24.23 -25.13 -49.90
CA VAL A 17 -23.55 -23.84 -50.13
C VAL A 17 -22.57 -23.45 -49.03
N ALA A 18 -22.60 -24.13 -47.87
CA ALA A 18 -21.69 -23.87 -46.76
C ALA A 18 -21.30 -25.16 -46.05
N HIS A 19 -20.04 -25.22 -45.60
CA HIS A 19 -19.54 -26.26 -44.70
C HIS A 19 -19.60 -25.74 -43.27
N ILE A 20 -20.42 -26.35 -42.42
CA ILE A 20 -20.64 -25.90 -41.04
C ILE A 20 -19.88 -26.84 -40.12
N THR A 21 -18.83 -26.33 -39.48
CA THR A 21 -18.07 -27.03 -38.43
C THR A 21 -18.28 -26.36 -37.10
N SER A 22 -18.29 -27.17 -36.04
CA SER A 22 -18.18 -26.66 -34.68
C SER A 22 -16.70 -26.61 -34.34
N GLU A 23 -16.21 -25.43 -33.99
CA GLU A 23 -14.80 -25.22 -33.63
C GLU A 23 -14.72 -24.56 -32.25
N GLU A 24 -13.70 -24.92 -31.48
CA GLU A 24 -13.41 -24.25 -30.21
C GLU A 24 -12.69 -22.92 -30.47
N GLY A 25 -13.26 -21.84 -29.95
CA GLY A 25 -12.67 -20.50 -30.01
C GLY A 25 -12.63 -19.86 -28.62
N PRO A 26 -11.83 -18.79 -28.45
CA PRO A 26 -11.82 -18.05 -27.20
C PRO A 26 -13.20 -17.43 -26.95
N ALA A 27 -13.79 -17.70 -25.78
CA ALA A 27 -15.04 -17.08 -25.37
C ALA A 27 -14.90 -15.55 -25.22
N GLU A 28 -13.72 -15.09 -24.81
CA GLU A 28 -13.38 -13.68 -24.67
C GLU A 28 -11.89 -13.44 -24.90
N VAL A 29 -11.55 -12.29 -25.50
CA VAL A 29 -10.17 -11.81 -25.63
C VAL A 29 -9.99 -10.55 -24.79
N SER A 30 -9.56 -10.74 -23.53
CA SER A 30 -9.26 -9.63 -22.63
C SER A 30 -7.99 -8.90 -23.07
N ARG A 31 -8.03 -7.57 -23.00
CA ARG A 31 -6.91 -6.70 -23.36
C ARG A 31 -6.74 -5.60 -22.33
N GLU A 32 -5.49 -5.28 -22.05
CA GLU A 32 -5.09 -4.14 -21.24
C GLU A 32 -3.99 -3.40 -21.98
N ASN A 33 -4.14 -2.08 -22.15
CA ASN A 33 -3.20 -1.23 -22.90
C ASN A 33 -2.88 -1.78 -24.31
N GLY A 34 -3.89 -2.34 -24.99
CA GLY A 34 -3.76 -2.92 -26.33
C GLY A 34 -3.11 -4.31 -26.39
N ARG A 35 -2.57 -4.82 -25.28
CA ARG A 35 -1.96 -6.16 -25.19
C ARG A 35 -2.97 -7.18 -24.69
N ARG A 36 -2.95 -8.40 -25.26
CA ARG A 36 -3.78 -9.51 -24.76
C ARG A 36 -3.31 -9.89 -23.37
N ARG A 37 -4.23 -10.02 -22.42
CA ARG A 37 -3.95 -10.40 -21.04
C ARG A 37 -4.70 -11.68 -20.68
N VAL A 38 -4.08 -12.51 -19.86
CA VAL A 38 -4.75 -13.60 -19.14
C VAL A 38 -4.64 -13.28 -17.67
N THR A 39 -5.78 -13.23 -16.99
CA THR A 39 -5.84 -12.95 -15.54
C THR A 39 -5.98 -14.26 -14.79
N VAL A 40 -5.16 -14.45 -13.75
CA VAL A 40 -5.29 -15.55 -12.79
C VAL A 40 -5.70 -14.93 -11.46
N GLU A 41 -6.90 -15.27 -10.99
CA GLU A 41 -7.44 -14.74 -9.73
C GLU A 41 -7.27 -15.76 -8.61
N VAL A 42 -6.85 -15.29 -7.44
CA VAL A 42 -6.64 -16.13 -6.25
C VAL A 42 -7.29 -15.48 -5.04
N ASN A 43 -8.12 -16.25 -4.33
CA ASN A 43 -8.74 -15.81 -3.09
C ASN A 43 -7.90 -16.23 -1.89
N VAL A 44 -7.19 -15.28 -1.28
CA VAL A 44 -6.38 -15.50 -0.08
C VAL A 44 -7.28 -15.42 1.16
N ARG A 45 -7.22 -16.42 2.04
CA ARG A 45 -7.97 -16.47 3.31
C ARG A 45 -7.05 -16.85 4.46
N GLY A 46 -7.23 -16.22 5.62
CA GLY A 46 -6.48 -16.53 6.85
C GLY A 46 -5.00 -16.17 6.82
N ARG A 47 -4.54 -15.39 5.84
CA ARG A 47 -3.14 -14.99 5.67
C ARG A 47 -3.03 -13.56 5.15
N ASP A 48 -1.94 -12.89 5.52
CA ASP A 48 -1.57 -11.57 4.99
C ASP A 48 -1.28 -11.63 3.47
N ILE A 49 -1.81 -10.63 2.74
CA ILE A 49 -1.72 -10.54 1.28
C ILE A 49 -0.28 -10.29 0.84
N GLY A 50 0.46 -9.41 1.53
CA GLY A 50 1.84 -9.10 1.18
C GLY A 50 2.74 -10.32 1.25
N SER A 51 2.67 -11.02 2.39
CA SER A 51 3.43 -12.24 2.66
C SER A 51 3.07 -13.38 1.70
N PHE A 52 1.81 -13.49 1.28
CA PHE A 52 1.38 -14.46 0.27
C PHE A 52 1.97 -14.14 -1.10
N VAL A 53 1.88 -12.89 -1.55
CA VAL A 53 2.36 -12.48 -2.87
C VAL A 53 3.89 -12.58 -2.96
N GLU A 54 4.63 -12.20 -1.92
CA GLU A 54 6.09 -12.37 -1.90
C GLU A 54 6.52 -13.85 -2.06
N GLU A 55 5.81 -14.76 -1.38
CA GLU A 55 6.06 -16.19 -1.56
C GLU A 55 5.68 -16.67 -2.96
N ALA A 56 4.52 -16.24 -3.47
CA ALA A 56 4.05 -16.62 -4.79
C ALA A 56 4.99 -16.12 -5.89
N GLN A 57 5.47 -14.88 -5.79
CA GLN A 57 6.47 -14.30 -6.69
C GLN A 57 7.74 -15.15 -6.72
N ARG A 58 8.27 -15.54 -5.55
CA ARG A 58 9.46 -16.40 -5.46
C ARG A 58 9.23 -17.75 -6.15
N ARG A 59 8.14 -18.44 -5.80
CA ARG A 59 7.82 -19.77 -6.37
C ARG A 59 7.56 -19.72 -7.87
N VAL A 60 6.89 -18.68 -8.36
CA VAL A 60 6.63 -18.50 -9.80
C VAL A 60 7.92 -18.18 -10.54
N ALA A 61 8.79 -17.34 -9.99
CA ALA A 61 10.10 -17.05 -10.58
C ALA A 61 10.99 -18.31 -10.69
N GLU A 62 10.89 -19.23 -9.73
CA GLU A 62 11.65 -20.49 -9.74
C GLU A 62 11.02 -21.56 -10.66
N GLY A 63 9.69 -21.64 -10.71
CA GLY A 63 8.98 -22.74 -11.37
C GLY A 63 8.43 -22.43 -12.76
N VAL A 64 8.39 -21.16 -13.18
CA VAL A 64 7.75 -20.74 -14.44
C VAL A 64 8.72 -19.92 -15.28
N THR A 65 9.07 -20.47 -16.45
CA THR A 65 9.81 -19.75 -17.49
C THR A 65 8.82 -19.19 -18.51
N LEU A 66 8.75 -17.87 -18.60
CA LEU A 66 7.88 -17.18 -19.55
C LEU A 66 8.59 -17.11 -20.92
N PRO A 67 7.89 -17.42 -22.03
CA PRO A 67 8.43 -17.21 -23.36
C PRO A 67 8.74 -15.71 -23.61
N PRO A 68 9.65 -15.40 -24.55
CA PRO A 68 9.92 -14.02 -24.93
C PRO A 68 8.65 -13.27 -25.34
N GLY A 69 8.53 -12.01 -24.89
CA GLY A 69 7.38 -11.15 -25.19
C GLY A 69 6.21 -11.26 -24.19
N TYR A 70 6.28 -12.17 -23.22
CA TYR A 70 5.33 -12.23 -22.11
C TYR A 70 5.84 -11.45 -20.90
N THR A 71 4.95 -10.73 -20.24
CA THR A 71 5.21 -10.07 -18.96
C THR A 71 4.23 -10.62 -17.92
N LEU A 72 4.71 -10.70 -16.68
CA LEU A 72 3.91 -11.11 -15.53
C LEU A 72 3.83 -9.94 -14.56
N ASP A 73 2.62 -9.48 -14.31
CA ASP A 73 2.33 -8.38 -13.40
C ASP A 73 1.44 -8.88 -12.25
N TRP A 74 1.71 -8.38 -11.04
CA TRP A 74 0.97 -8.73 -9.82
C TRP A 74 0.06 -7.57 -9.43
N GLY A 75 -1.22 -7.67 -9.79
CA GLY A 75 -2.22 -6.63 -9.57
C GLY A 75 -3.14 -6.85 -8.37
N GLY A 76 -4.20 -6.05 -8.32
CA GLY A 76 -5.28 -6.17 -7.34
C GLY A 76 -4.95 -5.52 -5.99
N MET A 77 -5.37 -6.15 -4.89
CA MET A 77 -5.15 -5.62 -3.53
C MET A 77 -3.67 -5.41 -3.19
N TYR A 78 -2.77 -6.20 -3.79
CA TYR A 78 -1.33 -6.06 -3.60
C TYR A 78 -0.77 -4.76 -4.19
N GLU A 79 -1.25 -4.33 -5.37
CA GLU A 79 -0.84 -3.07 -5.98
C GLU A 79 -1.23 -1.87 -5.11
N HIS A 80 -2.41 -1.91 -4.50
CA HIS A 80 -2.84 -0.90 -3.52
C HIS A 80 -1.98 -0.92 -2.25
N LEU A 81 -1.60 -2.11 -1.75
CA LEU A 81 -0.69 -2.25 -0.61
C LEU A 81 0.70 -1.70 -0.94
N GLU A 82 1.25 -2.04 -2.10
CA GLU A 82 2.58 -1.62 -2.51
C GLU A 82 2.65 -0.11 -2.75
N SER A 83 1.69 0.45 -3.49
CA SER A 83 1.61 1.90 -3.73
C SER A 83 1.42 2.68 -2.43
N GLY A 84 0.59 2.18 -1.51
CA GLY A 84 0.42 2.73 -0.16
C GLY A 84 1.72 2.70 0.64
N ARG A 85 2.41 1.55 0.66
CA ARG A 85 3.71 1.37 1.33
C ARG A 85 4.76 2.35 0.78
N ARG A 86 4.87 2.47 -0.54
CA ARG A 86 5.81 3.40 -1.20
C ARG A 86 5.55 4.84 -0.78
N ARG A 87 4.29 5.27 -0.72
CA ARG A 87 3.92 6.61 -0.24
C ARG A 87 4.30 6.81 1.22
N LEU A 88 3.99 5.85 2.10
CA LEU A 88 4.33 5.96 3.53
C LEU A 88 5.86 6.03 3.75
N MET A 89 6.66 5.29 2.98
CA MET A 89 8.12 5.35 3.05
C MET A 89 8.69 6.74 2.76
N VAL A 90 7.99 7.58 2.00
CA VAL A 90 8.40 8.96 1.69
C VAL A 90 7.76 9.97 2.64
N VAL A 91 6.46 9.83 2.89
CA VAL A 91 5.67 10.79 3.69
C VAL A 91 6.08 10.77 5.16
N VAL A 92 6.37 9.60 5.74
CA VAL A 92 6.74 9.47 7.16
C VAL A 92 8.06 10.19 7.46
N PRO A 93 9.19 9.94 6.75
CA PRO A 93 10.43 10.69 6.96
C PRO A 93 10.26 12.20 6.71
N MET A 94 9.50 12.58 5.68
CA MET A 94 9.23 13.99 5.38
C MET A 94 8.51 14.69 6.55
N THR A 95 7.53 14.03 7.15
CA THR A 95 6.78 14.55 8.30
C THR A 95 7.70 14.75 9.51
N PHE A 96 8.56 13.76 9.81
CA PHE A 96 9.55 13.87 10.88
C PHE A 96 10.54 15.01 10.63
N ALA A 97 11.01 15.20 9.40
CA ALA A 97 11.90 16.30 9.04
C ALA A 97 11.22 17.66 9.27
N VAL A 98 9.96 17.82 8.84
CA VAL A 98 9.19 19.06 9.05
C VAL A 98 9.01 19.34 10.55
N ILE A 99 8.63 18.33 11.34
CA ILE A 99 8.49 18.48 12.80
C ILE A 99 9.83 18.90 13.43
N PHE A 100 10.92 18.27 13.04
CA PHE A 100 12.25 18.63 13.54
C PHE A 100 12.63 20.07 13.21
N VAL A 101 12.36 20.52 11.98
CA VAL A 101 12.59 21.92 11.56
C VAL A 101 11.76 22.89 12.40
N LEU A 102 10.48 22.59 12.65
CA LEU A 102 9.62 23.42 13.49
C LEU A 102 10.14 23.49 14.93
N LEU A 103 10.59 22.36 15.50
CA LEU A 103 11.20 22.34 16.83
C LEU A 103 12.52 23.13 16.88
N PHE A 104 13.34 23.01 15.84
CA PHE A 104 14.57 23.78 15.73
C PHE A 104 14.28 25.28 15.66
N MET A 105 13.29 25.71 14.88
CA MET A 105 12.86 27.11 14.81
C MET A 105 12.31 27.62 16.15
N ALA A 106 11.58 26.78 16.90
CA ALA A 106 11.02 27.16 18.19
C ALA A 106 12.08 27.41 19.28
N PHE A 107 13.14 26.60 19.30
CA PHE A 107 14.18 26.67 20.34
C PHE A 107 15.48 27.33 19.90
N ASN A 108 15.67 27.55 18.58
CA ASN A 108 16.93 27.94 17.95
C ASN A 108 18.13 27.10 18.44
N SER A 109 17.90 25.84 18.77
CA SER A 109 18.88 24.96 19.41
C SER A 109 18.67 23.51 19.00
N ILE A 110 19.66 22.95 18.28
CA ILE A 110 19.64 21.56 17.81
C ILE A 110 19.54 20.59 18.99
N LYS A 111 20.27 20.82 20.08
CA LYS A 111 20.25 19.95 21.26
C LYS A 111 18.86 19.86 21.89
N GLN A 112 18.17 21.00 21.99
CA GLN A 112 16.82 21.07 22.56
C GLN A 112 15.78 20.45 21.61
N ALA A 113 15.90 20.71 20.30
CA ALA A 113 15.03 20.11 19.30
C ALA A 113 15.15 18.57 19.30
N VAL A 114 16.37 18.02 19.33
CA VAL A 114 16.59 16.57 19.41
C VAL A 114 16.00 15.99 20.70
N LEU A 115 16.20 16.66 21.84
CA LEU A 115 15.66 16.20 23.13
C LEU A 115 14.14 16.05 23.07
N VAL A 116 13.42 17.05 22.55
CA VAL A 116 11.95 16.96 22.38
C VAL A 116 11.59 15.90 21.34
N PHE A 117 12.33 15.85 20.22
CA PHE A 117 12.09 14.93 19.12
C PHE A 117 12.20 13.45 19.55
N THR A 118 13.11 13.11 20.46
CA THR A 118 13.19 11.73 21.00
C THR A 118 11.90 11.26 21.65
N GLY A 119 11.07 12.17 22.18
CA GLY A 119 9.76 11.83 22.74
C GLY A 119 8.81 11.21 21.72
N ILE A 120 8.97 11.49 20.43
CA ILE A 120 8.08 11.00 19.38
C ILE A 120 8.26 9.49 19.14
N PRO A 121 9.46 8.94 18.86
CA PRO A 121 9.68 7.50 18.82
C PRO A 121 9.23 6.74 20.08
N PHE A 122 9.42 7.34 21.27
CA PHE A 122 8.94 6.74 22.52
C PHE A 122 7.42 6.67 22.59
N ALA A 123 6.73 7.74 22.18
CA ALA A 123 5.27 7.77 22.09
C ALA A 123 4.74 6.72 21.09
N ILE A 124 5.38 6.57 19.93
CA ILE A 124 5.04 5.53 18.94
C ILE A 124 5.15 4.14 19.56
N THR A 125 6.30 3.85 20.15
CA THR A 125 6.59 2.53 20.72
C THR A 125 5.61 2.18 21.83
N GLY A 126 5.33 3.14 22.72
CA GLY A 126 4.34 2.97 23.79
C GLY A 126 2.92 2.74 23.26
N GLY A 127 2.51 3.49 22.24
CA GLY A 127 1.19 3.31 21.61
C GLY A 127 1.04 1.96 20.92
N ILE A 128 2.06 1.51 20.18
CA ILE A 128 2.04 0.20 19.51
C ILE A 128 2.02 -0.92 20.56
N LEU A 129 2.84 -0.81 21.60
CA LEU A 129 2.86 -1.79 22.68
C LEU A 129 1.50 -1.88 23.39
N ALA A 130 0.84 -0.75 23.65
CA ALA A 130 -0.48 -0.71 24.25
C ALA A 130 -1.55 -1.38 23.36
N LEU A 131 -1.50 -1.18 22.03
CA LEU A 131 -2.38 -1.87 21.09
C LEU A 131 -2.13 -3.38 21.09
N LEU A 132 -0.87 -3.80 21.04
CA LEU A 132 -0.48 -5.21 21.06
C LEU A 132 -0.94 -5.91 22.34
N LEU A 133 -0.71 -5.29 23.50
CA LEU A 133 -1.15 -5.82 24.81
C LEU A 133 -2.67 -5.95 24.90
N ARG A 134 -3.41 -5.08 24.21
CA ARG A 134 -4.87 -5.11 24.17
C ARG A 134 -5.44 -6.01 23.07
N GLY A 135 -4.58 -6.63 22.25
CA GLY A 135 -4.99 -7.43 21.10
C GLY A 135 -5.71 -6.61 20.03
N LEU A 136 -5.50 -5.29 20.00
CA LEU A 136 -6.12 -4.39 19.03
C LEU A 136 -5.21 -4.21 17.81
N HIS A 137 -5.79 -4.34 16.63
CA HIS A 137 -5.12 -4.02 15.37
C HIS A 137 -5.11 -2.51 15.12
N PHE A 138 -4.07 -2.05 14.43
CA PHE A 138 -4.00 -0.68 13.95
C PHE A 138 -5.13 -0.43 12.94
N SER A 139 -5.96 0.57 13.22
CA SER A 139 -7.10 0.97 12.39
C SER A 139 -7.05 2.46 12.11
N MET A 140 -7.89 2.95 11.19
CA MET A 140 -8.01 4.39 10.93
C MET A 140 -8.33 5.19 12.20
N SER A 141 -9.15 4.63 13.10
CA SER A 141 -9.46 5.22 14.40
C SER A 141 -8.23 5.26 15.32
N ALA A 142 -7.48 4.16 15.37
CA ALA A 142 -6.22 4.13 16.13
C ALA A 142 -5.24 5.19 15.60
N GLY A 143 -5.15 5.39 14.28
CA GLY A 143 -4.32 6.42 13.65
C GLY A 143 -4.59 7.83 14.17
N VAL A 144 -5.86 8.21 14.34
CA VAL A 144 -6.23 9.51 14.94
C VAL A 144 -5.74 9.61 16.39
N GLY A 145 -5.85 8.52 17.15
CA GLY A 145 -5.30 8.43 18.51
C GLY A 145 -3.78 8.63 18.57
N PHE A 146 -3.03 8.07 17.61
CA PHE A 146 -1.58 8.28 17.53
C PHE A 146 -1.23 9.73 17.21
N ILE A 147 -1.98 10.40 16.33
CA ILE A 147 -1.76 11.83 16.05
C ILE A 147 -1.94 12.66 17.32
N ALA A 148 -3.00 12.40 18.09
CA ALA A 148 -3.21 13.07 19.38
C ALA A 148 -2.08 12.77 20.38
N LEU A 149 -1.63 11.51 20.45
CA LEU A 149 -0.53 11.09 21.30
C LEU A 149 0.78 11.83 20.96
N PHE A 150 1.10 11.99 19.67
CA PHE A 150 2.26 12.77 19.24
C PHE A 150 2.15 14.24 19.64
N GLY A 151 0.98 14.85 19.45
CA GLY A 151 0.74 16.23 19.84
C GLY A 151 1.00 16.46 21.33
N ILE A 152 0.47 15.56 22.18
CA ILE A 152 0.67 15.63 23.64
C ILE A 152 2.14 15.38 24.01
N ALA A 153 2.80 14.40 23.40
CA ALA A 153 4.21 14.10 23.68
C ALA A 153 5.13 15.29 23.32
N VAL A 154 4.90 15.92 22.16
CA VAL A 154 5.66 17.09 21.73
C VAL A 154 5.36 18.29 22.63
N LEU A 155 4.10 18.55 22.95
CA LEU A 155 3.71 19.65 23.84
C LEU A 155 4.39 19.51 25.22
N ASN A 156 4.34 18.32 25.81
CA ASN A 156 4.98 18.04 27.10
C ASN A 156 6.50 18.24 27.02
N GLY A 157 7.14 17.76 25.96
CA GLY A 157 8.57 17.97 25.73
C GLY A 157 8.92 19.46 25.61
N VAL A 158 8.13 20.22 24.84
CA VAL A 158 8.31 21.66 24.66
C VAL A 158 8.17 22.41 25.98
N VAL A 159 7.12 22.12 26.75
CA VAL A 159 6.86 22.74 28.07
C VAL A 159 8.01 22.45 29.03
N LEU A 160 8.46 21.20 29.11
CA LEU A 160 9.57 20.81 29.99
C LEU A 160 10.86 21.55 29.64
N VAL A 161 11.25 21.57 28.36
CA VAL A 161 12.47 22.27 27.91
C VAL A 161 12.37 23.76 28.16
N THR A 162 11.21 24.37 27.89
CA THR A 162 10.98 25.79 28.14
C THR A 162 11.11 26.11 29.62
N PHE A 163 10.56 25.27 30.50
CA PHE A 163 10.69 25.43 31.95
C PHE A 163 12.14 25.29 32.43
N ILE A 164 12.88 24.30 31.94
CA ILE A 164 14.31 24.13 32.25
C ILE A 164 15.11 25.37 31.81
N ASN A 165 14.83 25.89 30.61
CA ASN A 165 15.47 27.11 30.12
C ASN A 165 15.15 28.32 31.03
N GLN A 166 13.90 28.48 31.45
CA GLN A 166 13.52 29.56 32.38
C GLN A 166 14.25 29.45 33.73
N LEU A 167 14.40 28.23 34.28
CA LEU A 167 15.15 28.01 35.52
C LEU A 167 16.64 28.36 35.38
N ARG A 168 17.25 27.99 34.23
CA ARG A 168 18.64 28.36 33.92
C ARG A 168 18.81 29.88 33.83
N THR A 169 17.91 30.59 33.15
CA THR A 169 17.97 32.06 33.01
C THR A 169 17.80 32.77 34.35
N ARG A 170 17.04 32.19 35.29
CA ARG A 170 16.85 32.72 36.66
C ARG A 170 17.99 32.37 37.65
N GLY A 171 19.11 31.84 37.17
CA GLY A 171 20.32 31.68 37.99
C GLY A 171 20.34 30.45 38.92
N ARG A 172 19.44 29.48 38.75
CA ARG A 172 19.61 28.17 39.39
C ARG A 172 20.56 27.33 38.54
N SER A 173 21.84 27.30 38.93
CA SER A 173 22.81 26.35 38.38
C SER A 173 22.29 24.94 38.63
N ILE A 174 21.97 24.22 37.57
CA ILE A 174 21.71 22.79 37.65
C ILE A 174 23.09 22.14 37.47
N GLY A 175 23.68 21.75 38.59
CA GLY A 175 24.82 20.82 38.63
C GLY A 175 24.39 19.44 38.18
#